data_AF-A0A673M0R5-F1
#
_entry.id   AF-A0A673M0R5-F1
#
_cell.length_a   1.000
_cell.length_b   1.000
_cell.length_c   1.000
_cell.angle_alpha   90.00
_cell.angle_beta   90.00
_cell.angle_gamma   90.00
#
_symmetry.space_group_name_H-M   'P 1'
#
loop_
_entity.id
_entity.type
_entity.pdbx_description
1 polymer ?
#
loop_
_entity_poly.entity_id
_entity_poly.type
_entity_poly.pdbx_seq_one_letter_code
_entity_poly.pdbx_strand_id
1 'polypeptide(L)'
;ETVDSLVRQAENHTHAILLHTYRDLASPAAAPIGEFFTDVGLFVLGSELSLEEASHRFFDALFPLVYERLVEPGLSRLSPPYAECVRMACRDLAPYGRAPSRLAAHISRASLPGRVFLQALHLGVEVINTTDHIQLSRECRRGLLRMSYCPHCQGLTASKPCMGYCLNVVRGCLASLAEVDAHWREFVRSLETLSTRMHGAQDLEQVLLGVHELVRDTVAHAQRSAPRLSAQVHGIYVREPRTFPKYSQCGQLQRHGWPR
;
A
#
# COMPACT_ATOMS: atom_id res chain seq x y z
N GLU A 1 -5.09 -13.72 -4.76
CA GLU A 1 -6.49 -13.69 -4.24
C GLU A 1 -6.63 -13.05 -2.86
N THR A 2 -5.63 -13.04 -1.98
CA THR A 2 -5.79 -12.60 -0.58
C THR A 2 -5.86 -11.08 -0.37
N VAL A 3 -4.93 -10.29 -0.94
CA VAL A 3 -4.84 -8.83 -0.69
C VAL A 3 -6.05 -8.06 -1.24
N ASP A 4 -6.46 -8.30 -2.48
CA ASP A 4 -7.61 -7.60 -3.08
C ASP A 4 -8.90 -7.87 -2.31
N SER A 5 -9.11 -9.10 -1.85
CA SER A 5 -10.28 -9.46 -1.05
C SER A 5 -10.29 -8.72 0.30
N LEU A 6 -9.14 -8.63 0.95
CA LEU A 6 -8.95 -7.95 2.23
C LEU A 6 -9.19 -6.43 2.10
N VAL A 7 -8.63 -5.82 1.05
CA VAL A 7 -8.81 -4.38 0.76
C VAL A 7 -10.29 -4.08 0.51
N ARG A 8 -10.97 -4.89 -0.32
CA ARG A 8 -12.42 -4.74 -0.56
C ARG A 8 -13.25 -4.94 0.70
N GLN A 9 -12.87 -5.86 1.58
CA GLN A 9 -13.55 -6.07 2.85
C GLN A 9 -13.40 -4.83 3.76
N ALA A 10 -12.19 -4.28 3.88
CA ALA A 10 -11.94 -3.07 4.65
C ALA A 10 -12.67 -1.84 4.09
N GLU A 11 -12.74 -1.71 2.77
CA GLU A 11 -13.52 -0.68 2.07
C GLU A 11 -15.01 -0.76 2.43
N ASN A 12 -15.61 -1.94 2.20
CA ASN A 12 -17.02 -2.19 2.49
C ASN A 12 -17.35 -1.93 3.96
N HIS A 13 -16.46 -2.35 4.87
CA HIS A 13 -16.67 -2.17 6.30
C HIS A 13 -16.59 -0.69 6.71
N THR A 14 -15.65 0.07 6.13
CA THR A 14 -15.53 1.52 6.33
C THR A 14 -16.78 2.24 5.85
N HIS A 15 -17.28 1.89 4.65
CA HIS A 15 -18.51 2.45 4.12
C HIS A 15 -19.73 2.11 5.00
N ALA A 16 -19.85 0.86 5.45
CA ALA A 16 -20.96 0.42 6.30
C ALA A 16 -20.99 1.17 7.66
N ILE A 17 -19.84 1.40 8.27
CA ILE A 17 -19.75 2.13 9.55
C ILE A 17 -20.12 3.59 9.40
N LEU A 18 -19.70 4.24 8.30
CA LEU A 18 -20.13 5.60 7.99
C LEU A 18 -21.63 5.66 7.71
N LEU A 19 -22.21 4.66 7.02
CA LEU A 19 -23.65 4.59 6.79
C LEU A 19 -24.44 4.43 8.09
N HIS A 20 -23.95 3.60 9.01
CA HIS A 20 -24.62 3.37 10.29
C HIS A 20 -24.52 4.59 11.23
N THR A 21 -23.37 5.27 11.24
CA THR A 21 -23.10 6.38 12.18
C THR A 21 -23.54 7.74 11.62
N TYR A 22 -23.40 7.94 10.32
CA TYR A 22 -23.56 9.22 9.62
C TYR A 22 -24.32 9.02 8.30
N ARG A 23 -25.57 8.53 8.38
CA ARG A 23 -26.38 8.06 7.24
C ARG A 23 -26.29 8.91 5.96
N ASP A 24 -26.37 10.23 6.08
CA ASP A 24 -26.37 11.17 4.95
C ASP A 24 -24.95 11.46 4.38
N LEU A 25 -23.91 11.07 5.10
CA LEU A 25 -22.50 11.21 4.72
C LEU A 25 -22.02 10.04 3.83
N ALA A 26 -22.58 8.85 4.02
CA ALA A 26 -22.03 7.62 3.47
C ALA A 26 -22.07 7.53 1.94
N SER A 27 -23.22 7.84 1.32
CA SER A 27 -23.36 7.77 -0.14
C SER A 27 -22.42 8.75 -0.86
N PRO A 28 -22.32 10.04 -0.46
CA PRO A 28 -21.34 10.95 -1.04
C PRO A 28 -19.88 10.56 -0.74
N ALA A 29 -19.60 9.92 0.39
CA ALA A 29 -18.25 9.50 0.78
C ALA A 29 -17.78 8.22 0.07
N ALA A 30 -18.67 7.47 -0.62
CA ALA A 30 -18.33 6.21 -1.27
C ALA A 30 -17.18 6.34 -2.27
N ALA A 31 -17.17 7.39 -3.10
CA ALA A 31 -16.11 7.60 -4.09
C ALA A 31 -14.74 7.89 -3.44
N PRO A 32 -14.59 8.85 -2.49
CA PRO A 32 -13.34 9.04 -1.75
C PRO A 32 -12.83 7.78 -1.04
N ILE A 33 -13.73 6.98 -0.46
CA ILE A 33 -13.38 5.72 0.21
C ILE A 33 -12.82 4.72 -0.81
N GLY A 34 -13.52 4.50 -1.93
CA GLY A 34 -13.07 3.57 -2.96
C GLY A 34 -11.75 3.98 -3.61
N GLU A 35 -11.54 5.27 -3.87
CA GLU A 35 -10.25 5.79 -4.36
C GLU A 35 -9.12 5.50 -3.38
N PHE A 36 -9.33 5.78 -2.09
CA PHE A 36 -8.32 5.51 -1.06
C PHE A 36 -7.95 4.03 -0.96
N PHE A 37 -8.95 3.13 -0.93
CA PHE A 37 -8.69 1.69 -0.84
C PHE A 37 -8.08 1.13 -2.13
N THR A 38 -8.39 1.71 -3.30
CA THR A 38 -7.69 1.40 -4.56
C THR A 38 -6.20 1.75 -4.47
N ASP A 39 -5.88 2.96 -4.01
CA ASP A 39 -4.49 3.40 -3.81
C ASP A 39 -3.76 2.51 -2.80
N VAL A 40 -4.44 2.09 -1.72
CA VAL A 40 -3.90 1.15 -0.72
C VAL A 40 -3.60 -0.22 -1.34
N GLY A 41 -4.51 -0.78 -2.14
CA GLY A 41 -4.31 -2.06 -2.81
C GLY A 41 -3.10 -2.03 -3.74
N LEU A 42 -3.01 -1.00 -4.59
CA LEU A 42 -1.88 -0.80 -5.50
C LEU A 42 -0.55 -0.64 -4.74
N PHE A 43 -0.56 0.13 -3.65
CA PHE A 43 0.63 0.32 -2.82
C PHE A 43 1.11 -1.01 -2.21
N VAL A 44 0.20 -1.79 -1.61
CA VAL A 44 0.52 -3.10 -1.00
C VAL A 44 1.08 -4.07 -2.05
N LEU A 45 0.57 -4.01 -3.29
CA LEU A 45 1.04 -4.85 -4.40
C LEU A 45 2.36 -4.38 -5.02
N GLY A 46 2.92 -3.27 -4.57
CA GLY A 46 4.27 -2.83 -4.95
C GLY A 46 4.34 -1.55 -5.76
N SER A 47 3.22 -0.91 -6.10
CA SER A 47 3.25 0.40 -6.80
C SER A 47 3.95 1.48 -5.95
N GLU A 48 4.66 2.39 -6.61
CA GLU A 48 5.33 3.54 -5.97
C GLU A 48 4.35 4.69 -5.70
N LEU A 49 3.29 4.39 -4.95
CA LEU A 49 2.31 5.39 -4.50
C LEU A 49 2.68 5.94 -3.13
N SER A 50 2.37 7.22 -2.89
CA SER A 50 2.51 7.84 -1.57
C SER A 50 1.23 7.64 -0.77
N LEU A 51 1.24 6.73 0.21
CA LEU A 51 0.11 6.56 1.14
C LEU A 51 -0.16 7.82 1.97
N GLU A 52 0.87 8.64 2.22
CA GLU A 52 0.70 9.94 2.88
C GLU A 52 -0.20 10.83 2.03
N GLU A 53 0.12 10.99 0.73
CA GLU A 53 -0.68 11.80 -0.19
C GLU A 53 -2.08 11.22 -0.42
N ALA A 54 -2.20 9.90 -0.58
CA ALA A 54 -3.49 9.23 -0.72
C ALA A 54 -4.37 9.45 0.53
N SER A 55 -3.80 9.34 1.72
CA SER A 55 -4.53 9.58 2.96
C SER A 55 -4.94 11.03 3.13
N HIS A 56 -4.06 11.99 2.84
CA HIS A 56 -4.45 13.42 2.86
C HIS A 56 -5.53 13.72 1.83
N ARG A 57 -5.43 13.19 0.61
CA ARG A 57 -6.45 13.37 -0.44
C ARG A 57 -7.80 12.83 -0.01
N PHE A 58 -7.83 11.65 0.62
CA PHE A 58 -9.04 11.05 1.17
C PHE A 58 -9.71 11.98 2.19
N PHE A 59 -8.96 12.45 3.20
CA PHE A 59 -9.50 13.32 4.23
C PHE A 59 -9.87 14.72 3.70
N ASP A 60 -9.09 15.27 2.77
CA ASP A 60 -9.40 16.52 2.06
C ASP A 60 -10.76 16.38 1.35
N ALA A 61 -10.99 15.30 0.60
CA ALA A 61 -12.25 15.05 -0.11
C ALA A 61 -13.44 14.78 0.84
N LEU A 62 -13.18 14.21 2.02
CA LEU A 62 -14.20 13.96 3.03
C LEU A 62 -14.65 15.25 3.76
N PHE A 63 -13.78 16.25 3.86
CA PHE A 63 -14.03 17.43 4.69
C PHE A 63 -15.24 18.29 4.28
N PRO A 64 -15.49 18.61 3.00
CA PRO A 64 -16.71 19.34 2.61
C PRO A 64 -17.99 18.62 3.03
N LEU A 65 -18.01 17.29 2.94
CA LEU A 65 -19.15 16.47 3.32
C LEU A 65 -19.38 16.51 4.84
N VAL A 66 -18.30 16.38 5.62
CA VAL A 66 -18.32 16.50 7.08
C VAL A 66 -18.73 17.92 7.50
N TYR A 67 -18.24 18.94 6.78
CA TYR A 67 -18.56 20.32 7.07
C TYR A 67 -20.05 20.62 6.88
N GLU A 68 -20.60 20.30 5.71
CA GLU A 68 -22.03 20.50 5.39
C GLU A 68 -22.96 19.77 6.36
N ARG A 69 -22.59 18.56 6.80
CA ARG A 69 -23.51 17.68 7.55
C ARG A 69 -23.33 17.71 9.05
N LEU A 70 -22.11 17.90 9.53
CA LEU A 70 -21.76 17.72 10.95
C LEU A 70 -21.20 18.98 11.59
N VAL A 71 -20.60 19.89 10.83
CA VAL A 71 -20.07 21.16 11.35
C VAL A 71 -21.12 22.27 11.26
N GLU A 72 -21.80 22.38 10.12
CA GLU A 72 -22.82 23.38 9.83
C GLU A 72 -24.13 22.73 9.34
N PRO A 73 -24.84 21.94 10.19
CA PRO A 73 -26.00 21.14 9.77
C PRO A 73 -27.20 21.96 9.27
N GLY A 74 -27.23 23.28 9.52
CA GLY A 74 -28.26 24.20 9.01
C GLY A 74 -27.93 24.81 7.65
N LEU A 75 -26.75 24.54 7.10
CA LEU A 75 -26.31 25.09 5.83
C LEU A 75 -26.95 24.35 4.66
N SER A 76 -27.44 25.12 3.69
CA SER A 76 -27.85 24.59 2.38
C SER A 76 -26.71 23.80 1.75
N ARG A 77 -27.03 22.83 0.88
CA ARG A 77 -26.03 22.06 0.13
C ARG A 77 -24.96 22.98 -0.44
N LEU A 78 -23.68 22.65 -0.21
CA LEU A 78 -22.57 23.48 -0.64
C LEU A 78 -22.61 23.62 -2.17
N SER A 79 -22.47 24.84 -2.68
CA SER A 79 -22.22 25.02 -4.12
C SER A 79 -20.85 24.41 -4.46
N PRO A 80 -20.64 23.86 -5.68
CA PRO A 80 -19.35 23.28 -6.07
C PRO A 80 -18.13 24.18 -5.78
N PRO A 81 -18.16 25.50 -6.09
CA PRO A 81 -17.01 26.36 -5.80
C PRO A 81 -16.83 26.63 -4.29
N TYR A 82 -17.90 26.56 -3.49
CA TYR A 82 -17.81 26.69 -2.04
C TYR A 82 -17.24 25.41 -1.40
N ALA A 83 -17.69 24.23 -1.85
CA ALA A 83 -17.16 22.93 -1.43
C ALA A 83 -15.65 22.81 -1.74
N GLU A 84 -15.22 23.26 -2.91
CA GLU A 84 -13.80 23.27 -3.28
C GLU A 84 -12.97 24.17 -2.36
N CYS A 85 -13.53 25.31 -1.96
CA CYS A 85 -12.85 26.17 -0.99
C CYS A 85 -12.72 25.53 0.40
N VAL A 86 -13.81 24.95 0.91
CA VAL A 86 -13.79 24.21 2.18
C VAL A 86 -12.76 23.08 2.12
N ARG A 87 -12.69 22.37 0.98
CA ARG A 87 -11.70 21.33 0.70
C ARG A 87 -10.27 21.87 0.79
N MET A 88 -9.97 23.00 0.15
CA MET A 88 -8.65 23.62 0.22
C MET A 88 -8.29 24.05 1.65
N ALA A 89 -9.26 24.59 2.40
CA ALA A 89 -9.06 25.06 3.77
C ALA A 89 -8.75 23.91 4.74
N CYS A 90 -9.11 22.66 4.41
CA CYS A 90 -8.86 21.47 5.22
C CYS A 90 -7.41 21.41 5.73
N ARG A 91 -6.43 21.70 4.86
CA ARG A 91 -5.01 21.58 5.20
C ARG A 91 -4.56 22.59 6.25
N ASP A 92 -5.01 23.84 6.13
CA ASP A 92 -4.63 24.91 7.07
C ASP A 92 -5.39 24.80 8.39
N LEU A 93 -6.63 24.32 8.35
CA LEU A 93 -7.48 24.15 9.53
C LEU A 93 -7.17 22.88 10.34
N ALA A 94 -6.57 21.88 9.67
CA ALA A 94 -6.25 20.56 10.21
C ALA A 94 -7.40 19.96 11.04
N PRO A 95 -8.63 19.82 10.47
CA PRO A 95 -9.82 19.38 11.19
C PRO A 95 -9.70 17.97 11.76
N TYR A 96 -8.79 17.17 11.18
CA TYR A 96 -8.52 15.79 11.55
C TYR A 96 -7.19 15.63 12.31
N GLY A 97 -6.49 16.73 12.60
CA GLY A 97 -5.18 16.70 13.26
C GLY A 97 -4.19 15.80 12.53
N ARG A 98 -3.58 14.85 13.26
CA ARG A 98 -2.58 13.90 12.73
C ARG A 98 -3.19 12.61 12.16
N ALA A 99 -4.52 12.50 12.08
CA ALA A 99 -5.17 11.27 11.63
C ALA A 99 -4.74 10.81 10.22
N PRO A 100 -4.62 11.69 9.20
CA PRO A 100 -4.16 11.28 7.88
C PRO A 100 -2.76 10.62 7.91
N SER A 101 -1.78 11.32 8.50
CA SER A 101 -0.41 10.78 8.60
C SER A 101 -0.33 9.52 9.46
N ARG A 102 -1.16 9.40 10.50
CA ARG A 102 -1.24 8.18 11.31
C ARG A 102 -1.79 6.99 10.52
N LEU A 103 -2.84 7.20 9.73
CA LEU A 103 -3.43 6.18 8.87
C LEU A 103 -2.39 5.68 7.85
N ALA A 104 -1.76 6.63 7.13
CA ALA A 104 -0.73 6.33 6.17
C ALA A 104 0.44 5.54 6.79
N ALA A 105 0.94 5.98 7.96
CA ALA A 105 2.04 5.31 8.65
C ALA A 105 1.65 3.91 9.16
N HIS A 106 0.42 3.69 9.61
CA HIS A 106 -0.06 2.39 10.06
C HIS A 106 -0.07 1.39 8.91
N ILE A 107 -0.70 1.75 7.78
CA ILE A 107 -0.78 0.88 6.60
C ILE A 107 0.62 0.64 6.01
N SER A 108 1.44 1.69 5.89
CA SER A 108 2.80 1.59 5.36
C SER A 108 3.64 0.58 6.15
N ARG A 109 3.64 0.68 7.48
CA ARG A 109 4.39 -0.24 8.34
C ARG A 109 3.88 -1.67 8.25
N ALA A 110 2.56 -1.87 8.27
CA ALA A 110 1.94 -3.19 8.22
C ALA A 110 2.15 -3.90 6.86
N SER A 111 2.22 -3.13 5.77
CA SER A 111 2.47 -3.67 4.43
C SER A 111 3.94 -4.04 4.16
N LEU A 112 4.89 -3.46 4.91
CA LEU A 112 6.31 -3.54 4.59
C LEU A 112 6.82 -4.99 4.47
N PRO A 113 6.50 -5.91 5.41
CA PRO A 113 6.93 -7.30 5.29
C PRO A 113 6.44 -7.97 4.00
N GLY A 114 5.16 -7.77 3.65
CA GLY A 114 4.56 -8.32 2.43
C GLY A 114 5.18 -7.73 1.16
N ARG A 115 5.42 -6.41 1.13
CA ARG A 115 6.06 -5.74 -0.02
C ARG A 115 7.48 -6.23 -0.25
N VAL A 116 8.29 -6.31 0.81
CA VAL A 116 9.66 -6.84 0.72
C VAL A 116 9.64 -8.31 0.32
N PHE A 117 8.66 -9.08 0.79
CA PHE A 117 8.52 -10.48 0.41
C PHE A 117 8.22 -10.65 -1.08
N LEU A 118 7.29 -9.86 -1.64
CA LEU A 118 6.98 -9.86 -3.08
C LEU A 118 8.20 -9.43 -3.92
N GLN A 119 8.90 -8.38 -3.50
CA GLN A 119 10.12 -7.92 -4.17
C GLN A 119 11.22 -8.99 -4.15
N ALA A 120 11.42 -9.63 -3.00
CA ALA A 120 12.37 -10.72 -2.86
C ALA A 120 11.97 -11.91 -3.74
N LEU A 121 10.69 -12.29 -3.82
CA LEU A 121 10.24 -13.33 -4.75
C LEU A 121 10.54 -13.01 -6.21
N HIS A 122 10.33 -11.76 -6.66
CA HIS A 122 10.71 -11.34 -8.01
C HIS A 122 12.21 -11.51 -8.27
N LEU A 123 13.05 -11.09 -7.31
CA LEU A 123 14.50 -11.31 -7.39
C LEU A 123 14.84 -12.81 -7.42
N GLY A 124 14.16 -13.63 -6.62
CA GLY A 124 14.35 -15.07 -6.60
C GLY A 124 14.06 -15.72 -7.96
N VAL A 125 12.98 -15.29 -8.62
CA VAL A 125 12.66 -15.72 -9.99
C VAL A 125 13.74 -15.31 -10.98
N GLU A 126 14.25 -14.07 -10.89
CA GLU A 126 15.31 -13.58 -11.76
C GLU A 126 16.62 -14.37 -11.59
N VAL A 127 17.00 -14.69 -10.35
CA VAL A 127 18.17 -15.52 -10.04
C VAL A 127 17.99 -16.91 -10.62
N ILE A 128 16.85 -17.56 -10.40
CA ILE A 128 16.56 -18.89 -10.96
C ILE A 128 16.67 -18.87 -12.48
N ASN A 129 15.99 -17.93 -13.15
CA ASN A 129 16.02 -17.81 -14.62
C ASN A 129 17.44 -17.58 -15.15
N THR A 130 18.24 -16.77 -14.45
CA THR A 130 19.64 -16.53 -14.82
C THR A 130 20.48 -17.79 -14.66
N THR A 131 20.27 -18.54 -13.58
CA THR A 131 20.99 -19.80 -13.31
C THR A 131 20.51 -20.99 -14.14
N ASP A 132 19.34 -20.94 -14.77
CA ASP A 132 18.85 -22.02 -15.64
C ASP A 132 19.65 -22.11 -16.96
N HIS A 133 20.31 -21.02 -17.37
CA HIS A 133 21.04 -20.93 -18.63
C HIS A 133 22.54 -21.29 -18.55
N ILE A 134 22.94 -22.14 -17.59
CA ILE A 134 24.34 -22.51 -17.40
C ILE A 134 24.92 -23.18 -18.63
N GLN A 135 26.01 -22.60 -19.14
CA GLN A 135 26.77 -23.16 -20.24
C GLN A 135 27.82 -24.14 -19.71
N LEU A 136 27.69 -25.41 -20.09
CA LEU A 136 28.67 -26.43 -19.70
C LEU A 136 30.02 -26.18 -20.37
N SER A 137 31.06 -26.02 -19.55
CA SER A 137 32.42 -25.86 -20.04
C SER A 137 32.84 -27.06 -20.90
N ARG A 138 33.86 -26.86 -21.77
CA ARG A 138 34.41 -27.95 -22.59
C ARG A 138 34.96 -29.09 -21.72
N GLU A 139 35.51 -28.76 -20.57
CA GLU A 139 36.05 -29.73 -19.61
C GLU A 139 34.95 -30.53 -18.94
N CYS A 140 33.85 -29.87 -18.52
CA CYS A 140 32.67 -30.55 -18.00
C CYS A 140 32.09 -31.53 -19.04
N ARG A 141 31.88 -31.09 -20.28
CA ARG A 141 31.38 -31.96 -21.36
C ARG A 141 32.27 -33.19 -21.57
N ARG A 142 33.59 -33.01 -21.54
CA ARG A 142 34.55 -34.12 -21.63
C ARG A 142 34.48 -35.05 -20.42
N GLY A 143 34.35 -34.50 -19.21
CA GLY A 143 34.19 -35.26 -17.97
C GLY A 143 32.94 -36.13 -17.99
N LEU A 144 31.80 -35.56 -18.37
CA LEU A 144 30.52 -36.25 -18.52
C LEU A 144 30.59 -37.35 -19.60
N LEU A 145 31.18 -37.07 -20.77
CA LEU A 145 31.36 -38.07 -21.82
C LEU A 145 32.21 -39.25 -21.36
N ARG A 146 33.32 -38.98 -20.66
CA ARG A 146 34.18 -40.04 -20.10
C ARG A 146 33.46 -40.87 -19.06
N MET A 147 32.76 -40.22 -18.15
CA MET A 147 32.01 -40.88 -17.09
C MET A 147 30.88 -41.75 -17.62
N SER A 148 30.15 -41.29 -18.63
CA SER A 148 28.94 -41.96 -19.12
C SER A 148 29.20 -42.95 -20.26
N TYR A 149 30.15 -42.67 -21.17
CA TYR A 149 30.28 -43.43 -22.42
C TYR A 149 31.59 -44.20 -22.60
N CYS A 150 32.69 -43.80 -21.95
CA CYS A 150 33.96 -44.56 -22.09
C CYS A 150 33.86 -46.04 -21.68
N PRO A 151 33.11 -46.43 -20.63
CA PRO A 151 32.95 -47.84 -20.29
C PRO A 151 32.35 -48.66 -21.44
N HIS A 152 31.38 -48.10 -22.18
CA HIS A 152 30.80 -48.76 -23.35
C HIS A 152 31.84 -48.97 -24.46
N CYS A 153 32.67 -47.96 -24.74
CA CYS A 153 33.76 -48.07 -25.72
C CYS A 153 34.82 -49.11 -25.31
N GLN A 154 34.92 -49.42 -24.01
CA GLN A 154 35.84 -50.41 -23.45
C GLN A 154 35.19 -51.80 -23.28
N GLY A 155 33.93 -51.99 -23.70
CA GLY A 155 33.20 -53.25 -23.56
C GLY A 155 32.59 -53.49 -22.17
N LEU A 156 32.64 -52.52 -21.26
CA LEU A 156 32.11 -52.58 -19.89
C LEU A 156 30.67 -52.03 -19.82
N THR A 157 29.76 -52.60 -20.61
CA THR A 157 28.40 -52.07 -20.84
C THR A 157 27.45 -52.14 -19.64
N ALA A 158 27.73 -53.02 -18.66
CA ALA A 158 26.93 -53.16 -17.44
C ALA A 158 27.47 -52.33 -16.26
N SER A 159 28.62 -51.67 -16.43
CA SER A 159 29.28 -50.92 -15.36
C SER A 159 28.66 -49.54 -15.18
N LYS A 160 28.47 -49.13 -13.92
CA LYS A 160 28.03 -47.79 -13.56
C LYS A 160 29.21 -46.98 -13.01
N PRO A 161 29.26 -45.65 -13.20
CA PRO A 161 30.30 -44.84 -12.60
C PRO A 161 30.21 -44.92 -11.07
N CYS A 162 31.37 -44.99 -10.42
CA CYS A 162 31.44 -44.92 -8.96
C CYS A 162 30.81 -43.62 -8.45
N MET A 163 30.13 -43.67 -7.30
CA MET A 163 29.50 -42.50 -6.68
C MET A 163 30.47 -41.32 -6.55
N GLY A 164 31.68 -41.56 -6.03
CA GLY A 164 32.71 -40.53 -5.89
C GLY A 164 33.18 -39.94 -7.22
N TYR A 165 33.31 -40.77 -8.26
CA TYR A 165 33.69 -40.29 -9.60
C TYR A 165 32.57 -39.42 -10.20
N CYS A 166 31.32 -39.86 -10.07
CA CYS A 166 30.15 -39.10 -10.51
C CYS A 166 30.07 -37.73 -9.83
N LEU A 167 30.16 -37.71 -8.50
CA LEU A 167 30.11 -36.46 -7.74
C LEU A 167 31.24 -35.51 -8.11
N ASN A 168 32.45 -36.00 -8.36
CA ASN A 168 33.57 -35.15 -8.75
C ASN A 168 33.37 -34.52 -10.14
N VAL A 169 32.86 -35.29 -11.10
CA VAL A 169 32.55 -34.76 -12.45
C VAL A 169 31.44 -33.71 -12.37
N VAL A 170 30.35 -33.99 -11.65
CA VAL A 170 29.21 -33.08 -11.51
C VAL A 170 29.59 -31.81 -10.74
N ARG A 171 30.38 -31.91 -9.66
CA ARG A 171 30.89 -30.74 -8.94
C ARG A 171 31.72 -29.82 -9.84
N GLY A 172 32.57 -30.38 -10.69
CA GLY A 172 33.32 -29.59 -11.68
C GLY A 172 32.41 -28.90 -12.70
N CYS A 173 31.32 -29.56 -13.09
CA CYS A 173 30.33 -29.00 -14.01
C CYS A 173 29.50 -27.85 -13.41
N LEU A 174 29.18 -27.93 -12.11
CA LEU A 174 28.34 -26.98 -11.40
C LEU A 174 29.14 -26.02 -10.51
N ALA A 175 30.45 -25.88 -10.75
CA ALA A 175 31.33 -25.07 -9.92
C ALA A 175 30.88 -23.59 -9.84
N SER A 176 30.44 -23.01 -10.97
CA SER A 176 29.92 -21.64 -11.01
C SER A 176 28.61 -21.45 -10.25
N LEU A 177 27.75 -22.47 -10.20
CA LEU A 177 26.53 -22.46 -9.37
C LEU A 177 26.86 -22.51 -7.88
N ALA A 178 27.91 -23.24 -7.51
CA ALA A 178 28.30 -23.42 -6.13
C ALA A 178 28.69 -22.08 -5.46
N GLU A 179 29.13 -21.09 -6.25
CA GLU A 179 29.41 -19.73 -5.75
C GLU A 179 28.15 -19.04 -5.23
N VAL A 180 26.98 -19.33 -5.82
CA VAL A 180 25.70 -18.71 -5.46
C VAL A 180 24.98 -19.48 -4.34
N ASP A 181 25.25 -20.79 -4.16
CA ASP A 181 24.53 -21.67 -3.22
C ASP A 181 24.45 -21.11 -1.80
N ALA A 182 25.55 -20.59 -1.24
CA ALA A 182 25.55 -20.03 0.11
C ALA A 182 24.62 -18.82 0.23
N HIS A 183 24.62 -17.94 -0.78
CA HIS A 183 23.81 -16.72 -0.80
C HIS A 183 22.34 -17.07 -1.03
N TRP A 184 22.07 -18.05 -1.89
CA TRP A 184 20.73 -18.58 -2.12
C TRP A 184 20.12 -19.19 -0.86
N ARG A 185 20.89 -19.99 -0.10
CA ARG A 185 20.43 -20.55 1.18
C ARG A 185 20.11 -19.47 2.20
N GLU A 186 20.92 -18.41 2.27
CA GLU A 186 20.65 -17.27 3.16
C GLU A 186 19.39 -16.52 2.74
N PHE A 187 19.23 -16.29 1.44
CA PHE A 187 18.06 -15.66 0.85
C PHE A 187 16.77 -16.44 1.17
N VAL A 188 16.76 -17.76 0.99
CA VAL A 188 15.60 -18.62 1.32
C VAL A 188 15.30 -18.57 2.82
N ARG A 189 16.30 -18.68 3.70
CA ARG A 189 16.12 -18.56 5.15
C ARG A 189 15.58 -17.19 5.58
N SER A 190 16.03 -16.12 4.92
CA SER A 190 15.55 -14.76 5.13
C SER A 190 14.09 -14.60 4.70
N LEU A 191 13.69 -15.20 3.56
CA LEU A 191 12.30 -15.24 3.10
C LEU A 191 11.38 -16.00 4.06
N GLU A 192 11.81 -17.15 4.58
CA GLU A 192 11.07 -17.91 5.59
C GLU A 192 10.85 -17.07 6.85
N THR A 193 11.90 -16.40 7.34
CA THR A 193 11.81 -15.49 8.48
C THR A 193 10.84 -14.34 8.21
N LEU A 194 10.89 -13.75 7.00
CA LEU A 194 10.00 -12.66 6.62
C LEU A 194 8.53 -13.10 6.56
N SER A 195 8.26 -14.29 6.03
CA SER A 195 6.91 -14.88 5.96
C SER A 195 6.27 -15.03 7.36
N THR A 196 7.05 -15.40 8.37
CA THR A 196 6.54 -15.46 9.76
C THR A 196 6.13 -14.08 10.30
N ARG A 197 6.82 -13.01 9.89
CA ARG A 197 6.51 -11.63 10.31
C ARG A 197 5.27 -11.07 9.64
N MET A 198 4.85 -11.62 8.49
CA MET A 198 3.62 -11.20 7.81
C MET A 198 2.35 -11.53 8.60
N HIS A 199 2.43 -12.46 9.55
CA HIS A 199 1.31 -12.92 10.40
C HIS A 199 1.47 -12.48 11.87
N GLY A 200 2.26 -11.44 12.12
CA GLY A 200 2.57 -10.96 13.48
C GLY A 200 1.53 -9.99 14.05
N ALA A 201 1.78 -9.47 15.26
CA ALA A 201 0.98 -8.39 15.82
C ALA A 201 1.06 -7.13 14.94
N GLN A 202 -0.09 -6.51 14.63
CA GLN A 202 -0.21 -5.44 13.62
C GLN A 202 0.08 -5.90 12.18
N ASP A 203 -0.34 -7.12 11.83
CA ASP A 203 -0.38 -7.51 10.43
C ASP A 203 -1.30 -6.61 9.59
N LEU A 204 -1.14 -6.70 8.27
CA LEU A 204 -1.87 -5.87 7.32
C LEU A 204 -3.38 -6.06 7.45
N GLU A 205 -3.83 -7.29 7.72
CA GLU A 205 -5.24 -7.61 7.89
C GLU A 205 -5.85 -6.85 9.06
N GLN A 206 -5.24 -6.94 10.24
CA GLN A 206 -5.70 -6.24 11.43
C GLN A 206 -5.73 -4.72 11.23
N VAL A 207 -4.71 -4.15 10.58
CA VAL A 207 -4.65 -2.72 10.33
C VAL A 207 -5.73 -2.28 9.34
N LEU A 208 -5.92 -3.00 8.22
CA LEU A 208 -6.93 -2.65 7.22
C LEU A 208 -8.34 -2.82 7.78
N LEU A 209 -8.60 -3.89 8.51
CA LEU A 209 -9.88 -4.09 9.17
C LEU A 209 -10.14 -3.06 10.27
N GLY A 210 -9.12 -2.44 10.86
CA GLY A 210 -9.25 -1.35 11.84
C GLY A 210 -9.43 0.05 11.25
N VAL A 211 -9.33 0.23 9.92
CA VAL A 211 -9.41 1.58 9.29
C VAL A 211 -10.75 2.26 9.57
N HIS A 212 -11.84 1.49 9.57
CA HIS A 212 -13.19 2.03 9.81
C HIS A 212 -13.31 2.74 11.17
N GLU A 213 -12.68 2.22 12.22
CA GLU A 213 -12.69 2.83 13.55
C GLU A 213 -11.93 4.14 13.55
N LEU A 214 -10.75 4.15 12.92
CA LEU A 214 -9.94 5.37 12.80
C LEU A 214 -10.71 6.46 12.04
N VAL A 215 -11.37 6.10 10.93
CA VAL A 215 -12.18 7.05 10.14
C VAL A 215 -13.35 7.58 10.98
N ARG A 216 -14.11 6.70 11.63
CA ARG A 216 -15.23 7.09 12.52
C ARG A 216 -14.77 8.05 13.61
N ASP A 217 -13.70 7.71 14.33
CA ASP A 217 -13.20 8.50 15.45
C ASP A 217 -12.65 9.85 14.99
N THR A 218 -12.08 9.90 13.79
CA THR A 218 -11.59 11.12 13.14
C THR A 218 -12.73 12.05 12.74
N VAL A 219 -13.80 11.50 12.14
CA VAL A 219 -15.03 12.27 11.84
C VAL A 219 -15.68 12.78 13.12
N ALA A 220 -15.77 11.94 14.16
CA ALA A 220 -16.27 12.34 15.46
C ALA A 220 -15.43 13.46 16.12
N HIS A 221 -14.10 13.46 15.91
CA HIS A 221 -13.23 14.53 16.37
C HIS A 221 -13.50 15.86 15.65
N ALA A 222 -13.69 15.82 14.33
CA ALA A 222 -14.07 17.01 13.55
C ALA A 222 -15.43 17.56 14.01
N GLN A 223 -16.42 16.69 14.24
CA GLN A 223 -17.73 17.07 14.77
C GLN A 223 -17.63 17.74 16.15
N ARG A 224 -16.82 17.21 17.07
CA ARG A 224 -16.57 17.86 18.38
C ARG A 224 -15.90 19.24 18.25
N SER A 225 -15.16 19.45 17.18
CA SER A 225 -14.48 20.72 16.88
C SER A 225 -15.35 21.69 16.06
N ALA A 226 -16.62 21.37 15.83
CA ALA A 226 -17.49 22.10 14.91
C ALA A 226 -17.55 23.62 15.15
N PRO A 227 -17.75 24.16 16.37
CA PRO A 227 -17.83 25.60 16.58
C PRO A 227 -16.56 26.35 16.17
N ARG A 228 -15.39 25.75 16.45
CA ARG A 228 -14.09 26.30 16.06
C ARG A 228 -13.92 26.27 14.54
N LEU A 229 -14.22 25.13 13.93
CA LEU A 229 -14.07 24.93 12.49
C LEU A 229 -14.99 25.87 11.71
N SER A 230 -16.26 25.98 12.11
CA SER A 230 -17.20 26.95 11.55
C SER A 230 -16.66 28.37 11.60
N ALA A 231 -16.24 28.86 12.78
CA ALA A 231 -15.75 30.22 12.93
C ALA A 231 -14.49 30.50 12.07
N GLN A 232 -13.58 29.54 11.97
CA GLN A 232 -12.37 29.68 11.16
C GLN A 232 -12.69 29.68 9.66
N VAL A 233 -13.58 28.79 9.23
CA VAL A 233 -14.06 28.71 7.85
C VAL A 233 -14.75 30.04 7.48
N HIS A 234 -15.70 30.51 8.28
CA HIS A 234 -16.32 31.84 8.12
C HIS A 234 -15.28 32.98 8.07
N GLY A 235 -14.28 32.94 8.95
CA GLY A 235 -13.21 33.94 9.00
C GLY A 235 -12.35 34.01 7.74
N ILE A 236 -12.12 32.87 7.08
CA ILE A 236 -11.44 32.80 5.76
C ILE A 236 -12.28 33.51 4.70
N TYR A 237 -13.61 33.42 4.79
CA TYR A 237 -14.51 34.05 3.82
C TYR A 237 -14.77 35.55 4.06
N VAL A 238 -14.80 35.99 5.33
CA VAL A 238 -15.10 37.39 5.68
C VAL A 238 -13.88 38.32 5.54
N ARG A 239 -12.64 37.78 5.63
CA ARG A 239 -11.42 38.60 5.53
C ARG A 239 -10.99 38.87 4.08
N GLU A 240 -10.49 40.09 3.85
CA GLU A 240 -9.98 40.53 2.55
C GLU A 240 -8.91 39.58 1.96
N PRO A 241 -8.82 39.45 0.63
CA PRO A 241 -7.88 38.56 -0.09
C PRO A 241 -6.40 38.69 0.30
N ARG A 242 -6.04 39.78 0.97
CA ARG A 242 -4.66 40.13 1.36
C ARG A 242 -4.06 39.19 2.40
N THR A 243 -4.88 38.55 3.24
CA THR A 243 -4.37 37.69 4.33
C THR A 243 -4.20 36.22 3.93
N PHE A 244 -4.88 35.79 2.87
CA PHE A 244 -4.92 34.39 2.43
C PHE A 244 -4.98 34.32 0.89
N PRO A 245 -3.85 34.58 0.19
CA PRO A 245 -3.83 34.73 -1.27
C PRO A 245 -4.33 33.48 -2.02
N LYS A 246 -4.12 32.28 -1.45
CA LYS A 246 -4.62 31.00 -1.98
C LYS A 246 -6.14 30.85 -1.98
N TYR A 247 -6.85 31.65 -1.18
CA TYR A 247 -8.30 31.59 -0.99
C TYR A 247 -9.02 32.84 -1.53
N SER A 248 -8.32 33.65 -2.33
CA SER A 248 -8.81 34.91 -2.88
C SER A 248 -10.11 34.77 -3.70
N GLN A 249 -10.29 33.64 -4.40
CA GLN A 249 -11.53 33.33 -5.13
C GLN A 249 -12.69 32.92 -4.20
N CYS A 250 -12.40 32.42 -3.00
CA CYS A 250 -13.40 31.97 -2.02
C CYS A 250 -14.22 33.13 -1.43
N GLY A 251 -13.58 34.25 -1.10
CA GLY A 251 -14.24 35.42 -0.50
C GLY A 251 -15.28 36.10 -1.41
N GLN A 252 -15.31 35.76 -2.70
CA GLN A 252 -16.26 36.33 -3.67
C GLN A 252 -17.57 35.51 -3.81
N LEU A 253 -17.60 34.26 -3.31
CA LEU A 253 -18.59 33.26 -3.72
C LEU A 253 -19.90 33.19 -2.92
N GLN A 254 -20.09 34.00 -1.88
CA GLN A 254 -21.30 33.90 -1.04
C GLN A 254 -21.92 35.24 -0.64
N ARG A 255 -21.98 36.21 -1.55
CA ARG A 255 -22.86 37.40 -1.36
C ARG A 255 -24.36 37.08 -1.49
N HIS A 256 -24.75 35.84 -1.81
CA HIS A 256 -26.13 35.48 -2.15
C HIS A 256 -26.77 34.38 -1.28
N GLY A 257 -26.14 33.89 -0.21
CA GLY A 257 -26.59 32.67 0.48
C GLY A 257 -26.75 32.70 2.00
N TRP A 258 -26.42 33.79 2.68
CA TRP A 258 -26.54 33.87 4.15
C TRP A 258 -27.86 34.55 4.54
N PRO A 259 -28.74 33.90 5.32
CA PRO A 259 -29.75 34.65 6.07
C PRO A 259 -29.03 35.56 7.05
N ARG A 260 -29.49 36.82 7.16
CA ARG A 260 -29.07 37.75 8.21
C ARG A 260 -29.40 37.22 9.59
#